data_AF-A0A1E7HXF8-F1
#
_entry.id   AF-A0A1E7HXF8-F1
#
_cell.length_a   1.000
_cell.length_b   1.000
_cell.length_c   1.000
_cell.angle_alpha   90.00
_cell.angle_beta   90.00
_cell.angle_gamma   90.00
#
_symmetry.space_group_name_H-M   'P 1'
#
loop_
_entity.id
_entity.type
_entity.pdbx_description
1 polymer ?
#
loop_
_entity_poly.entity_id
_entity_poly.type
_entity_poly.pdbx_seq_one_letter_code
_entity_poly.pdbx_strand_id
1 'polypeptide(L)' 'MAQPKKKTSKSRRGMRRSHDALTPPNVIFCDCGEPIIAHRACSSCGSYKGRQVINTEDA' A
#
# COMPACT_ATOMS: atom_id res chain seq x y z
N MET A 1 6.09 39.20 -0.22
CA MET A 1 5.93 37.74 -0.04
C MET A 1 6.38 37.35 1.35
N ALA A 2 5.65 36.47 2.05
CA ALA A 2 6.05 36.05 3.39
C ALA A 2 7.26 35.10 3.33
N GLN A 3 8.29 35.39 4.13
CA GLN A 3 9.49 34.59 4.24
C GLN A 3 9.70 34.14 5.70
N PRO A 4 10.25 32.94 5.93
CA PRO A 4 10.58 32.49 7.28
C PRO A 4 11.67 33.38 7.87
N LYS A 5 11.40 33.99 9.03
CA LYS A 5 12.36 34.85 9.75
C LYS A 5 13.61 34.11 10.22
N LYS A 6 13.50 32.80 10.50
CA LYS A 6 14.59 31.95 10.99
C LYS A 6 14.51 30.55 10.39
N LYS A 7 15.65 29.87 10.33
CA LYS A 7 15.73 28.46 9.96
C LYS A 7 14.98 27.59 10.99
N THR A 8 14.17 26.64 10.52
CA THR A 8 13.56 25.63 11.39
C THR A 8 14.65 24.70 11.96
N SER A 9 14.68 24.50 13.28
CA SER A 9 15.65 23.62 13.93
C SER A 9 15.48 22.16 13.47
N LYS A 10 16.55 21.36 13.57
CA LYS A 10 16.52 19.92 13.23
C LYS A 10 15.45 19.18 14.03
N SER A 11 15.35 19.48 15.34
CA SER A 11 14.33 18.91 16.24
C SER A 11 12.91 19.24 15.79
N ARG A 12 12.59 20.52 15.51
CA ARG A 12 11.25 20.92 15.04
C ARG A 12 10.89 20.31 13.69
N ARG A 13 11.85 20.16 12.78
CA ARG A 13 11.64 19.44 11.51
C ARG A 13 11.36 17.96 11.75
N GLY A 14 12.09 17.31 12.66
CA GLY A 14 11.92 15.90 13.01
C GLY A 14 10.56 15.63 13.66
N MET A 15 10.16 16.43 14.65
CA MET A 15 8.85 16.35 15.30
C MET A 15 7.70 16.55 14.30
N ARG A 16 7.86 17.46 13.33
CA ARG A 16 6.82 17.62 12.29
C ARG A 16 6.68 16.38 11.41
N ARG A 17 7.78 15.68 11.11
CA ARG A 17 7.81 14.48 10.26
C ARG A 17 7.56 13.18 11.01
N SER A 18 7.26 13.22 12.32
CA SER A 18 7.06 12.01 13.11
C SER A 18 5.83 11.19 12.67
N HIS A 19 4.88 11.85 12.01
CA HIS A 19 3.66 11.22 11.50
C HIS A 19 3.72 10.90 10.00
N ASP A 20 4.83 11.21 9.32
CA ASP A 20 5.00 10.98 7.88
C ASP A 20 5.40 9.51 7.57
N ALA A 21 5.11 8.58 8.46
CA ALA A 21 5.44 7.17 8.28
C ALA A 21 4.47 6.51 7.29
N LEU A 22 5.01 5.70 6.38
CA LEU A 22 4.21 4.90 5.46
C LEU A 22 3.69 3.64 6.16
N THR A 23 2.43 3.29 5.93
CA THR A 23 1.84 2.06 6.42
C THR A 23 2.01 0.94 5.40
N PRO A 24 2.50 -0.25 5.78
CA PRO A 24 2.56 -1.38 4.87
C PRO A 24 1.14 -1.84 4.49
N PRO A 25 0.93 -2.34 3.26
CA PRO A 25 -0.36 -2.90 2.86
C PRO A 25 -0.63 -4.21 3.60
N ASN A 26 -1.91 -4.52 3.84
CA ASN A 26 -2.33 -5.80 4.39
C ASN A 26 -2.29 -6.87 3.31
N VAL A 27 -1.33 -7.78 3.43
CA VAL A 27 -1.12 -8.90 2.51
C VAL A 27 -1.60 -10.19 3.15
N ILE A 28 -2.35 -10.98 2.40
CA ILE A 28 -2.80 -12.33 2.74
C ILE A 28 -2.31 -13.30 1.66
N PHE A 29 -2.20 -14.59 1.98
CA PHE A 29 -1.86 -15.60 0.99
C PHE A 29 -3.12 -16.08 0.27
N CYS A 30 -3.04 -16.19 -1.06
CA CYS A 30 -4.07 -16.82 -1.88
C CYS A 30 -3.93 -18.35 -1.87
N ASP A 31 -4.96 -19.06 -2.33
CA ASP A 31 -4.96 -20.52 -2.49
C ASP A 31 -3.86 -21.04 -3.44
N CYS A 32 -3.33 -20.18 -4.33
CA CYS A 32 -2.19 -20.47 -5.19
C CYS A 32 -0.82 -20.23 -4.52
N GLY A 33 -0.79 -19.72 -3.29
CA GLY A 33 0.44 -19.40 -2.54
C GLY A 33 0.98 -17.98 -2.77
N GLU A 34 0.44 -17.23 -3.74
CA GLU A 34 0.90 -15.85 -4.01
C GLU A 34 0.32 -14.86 -2.98
N PRO A 35 1.11 -13.86 -2.53
CA PRO A 35 0.59 -12.73 -1.76
C PRO A 35 -0.45 -11.91 -2.54
N ILE A 36 -1.61 -11.70 -1.92
CA ILE A 36 -2.69 -10.84 -2.43
C ILE A 36 -3.09 -9.80 -1.39
N ILE A 37 -3.71 -8.72 -1.85
CA ILE A 37 -4.37 -7.76 -0.96
C ILE A 37 -5.73 -8.33 -0.54
N ALA A 38 -6.08 -8.15 0.73
CA ALA A 38 -7.38 -8.57 1.24
C ALA A 38 -8.55 -8.03 0.38
N HIS A 39 -9.54 -8.89 0.14
CA HIS A 39 -10.74 -8.59 -0.68
C HIS A 39 -10.49 -8.28 -2.18
N ARG A 40 -9.31 -8.59 -2.73
CA ARG A 40 -9.06 -8.52 -4.17
C ARG A 40 -8.97 -9.92 -4.78
N ALA A 41 -9.30 -10.03 -6.07
CA ALA A 41 -9.00 -11.22 -6.85
C ALA A 41 -7.47 -11.34 -7.02
N CYS A 42 -6.97 -12.57 -7.02
CA CYS A 42 -5.55 -12.81 -7.23
C CYS A 42 -5.17 -12.46 -8.67
N SER A 43 -4.08 -11.69 -8.86
CA SER A 43 -3.56 -11.38 -10.19
C SER A 43 -2.97 -12.61 -10.90
N SER A 44 -2.48 -13.59 -10.15
CA SER A 44 -1.81 -14.77 -10.72
C SER A 44 -2.78 -15.88 -11.10
N CYS A 45 -3.77 -16.19 -10.26
CA CYS A 45 -4.73 -17.27 -10.52
C CYS A 45 -6.13 -16.77 -10.92
N GLY A 46 -6.39 -15.45 -10.90
CA GLY A 46 -7.66 -14.88 -11.32
C GLY A 46 -8.86 -15.25 -10.44
N SER A 47 -8.62 -15.93 -9.31
CA SER A 47 -9.67 -16.45 -8.44
C SER A 47 -9.90 -15.55 -7.22
N TYR A 48 -11.15 -15.53 -6.76
CA TYR A 48 -11.57 -14.92 -5.51
C TYR A 48 -12.66 -15.77 -4.86
N LYS A 49 -12.48 -16.15 -3.59
CA LYS A 49 -13.43 -16.99 -2.82
C LYS A 49 -13.81 -18.28 -3.56
N GLY A 50 -12.83 -18.98 -4.14
CA GLY A 50 -13.04 -20.25 -4.85
C GLY A 50 -13.78 -20.14 -6.19
N ARG A 51 -13.98 -18.93 -6.72
CA ARG A 51 -14.55 -18.69 -8.07
C ARG A 51 -13.50 -18.05 -8.97
N GLN A 52 -13.42 -18.50 -10.21
CA GLN A 52 -12.64 -17.84 -11.25
C GLN A 52 -13.36 -16.55 -11.64
N VAL A 53 -12.77 -15.39 -11.36
CA VAL A 53 -13.37 -14.08 -11.64
C VAL A 53 -12.73 -13.44 -12.87
N ILE A 54 -11.46 -13.76 -13.14
CA ILE A 54 -10.69 -13.24 -14.26
C ILE A 54 -10.37 -14.43 -15.18
N ASN A 55 -10.87 -14.41 -16.41
CA ASN A 55 -10.39 -15.32 -17.46
C ASN A 55 -9.07 -14.75 -17.99
N THR A 56 -8.01 -15.53 -17.91
CA THR A 56 -6.64 -15.14 -18.34
C THR A 56 -6.48 -14.93 -19.85
N GLU A 57 -7.57 -14.92 -20.62
CA GLU A 57 -7.57 -14.75 -22.10
C GLU A 57 -7.91 -13.32 -22.56
N ASP A 58 -8.46 -12.45 -21.68
CA ASP A 58 -8.94 -11.10 -22.04
C ASP A 58 -8.14 -9.95 -21.37
N ALA A 59 -6.90 -10.18 -20.94
CA ALA A 59 -6.05 -9.18 -20.28
C ALA A 59 -4.82 -8.78 -21.11
#